data_AF-A0A1L9TUP7-F1
#
_entry.id   AF-A0A1L9TUP7-F1
#
_cell.length_a   1.000
_cell.length_b   1.000
_cell.length_c   1.000
_cell.angle_alpha   90.00
_cell.angle_beta   90.00
_cell.angle_gamma   90.00
#
_symmetry.space_group_name_H-M   'P 1'
#
loop_
_entity.id
_entity.type
_entity.pdbx_description
1 polymer ?
#
loop_
_entity_poly.entity_id
_entity_poly.type
_entity_poly.pdbx_seq_one_letter_code
_entity_poly.pdbx_strand_id
1 'polypeptide(L)'
;MRTPYAFISGHAHGLFTDGRAHLIMSHLRGRKRCVLAEPEWKTIPWLQQEKSPRDYLIDVIAELSGIFEDLDVMKACDDPLGKERLKQQIIDSLLQMQQDLATWQVVHAPDYEIPAKVPEEVSPQQVIGCHLMTFFWATVIVVVSNFQALWEPAQEIDPIFDLDICCGNIIRSFYIMIHPAMGIFRTHLTIYPMTVVIDYIREVGPQRLLEERRILADCLCDPALAHVRQFINSLKDDIPLEFLN
;
A
#
# COMPACT_ATOMS: atom_id res chain seq x y z
N MET A 1 -10.11 16.12 -22.74
CA MET A 1 -9.23 15.38 -21.80
C MET A 1 -7.79 15.60 -22.25
N ARG A 2 -6.82 15.83 -21.35
CA ARG A 2 -5.40 15.89 -21.73
C ARG A 2 -4.91 14.46 -21.99
N THR A 3 -4.12 14.24 -23.04
CA THR A 3 -3.54 12.93 -23.38
C THR A 3 -2.22 12.70 -22.63
N PRO A 4 -1.71 11.46 -22.54
CA PRO A 4 -0.42 11.18 -21.91
C PRO A 4 0.76 12.00 -22.47
N TYR A 5 0.71 12.32 -23.77
CA TYR A 5 1.73 13.13 -24.45
C TYR A 5 1.92 14.53 -23.86
N ALA A 6 0.88 15.10 -23.22
CA ALA A 6 0.97 16.42 -22.59
C ALA A 6 1.88 16.43 -21.34
N PHE A 7 2.30 15.25 -20.85
CA PHE A 7 3.03 15.08 -19.60
C PHE A 7 4.45 14.54 -19.80
N ILE A 8 4.99 14.59 -21.02
CA ILE A 8 6.33 14.07 -21.34
C ILE A 8 7.45 14.91 -20.70
N SER A 9 7.26 16.22 -20.52
CA SER A 9 8.31 17.09 -19.99
C SER A 9 7.77 18.37 -19.33
N GLY A 10 8.70 19.13 -18.73
CA GLY A 10 8.44 20.42 -18.10
C GLY A 10 7.54 20.34 -16.86
N HIS A 11 6.88 21.45 -16.53
CA HIS A 11 6.02 21.54 -15.35
C HIS A 11 4.84 20.56 -15.38
N ALA A 12 4.35 20.22 -16.58
CA ALA A 12 3.28 19.23 -16.70
C ALA A 12 3.74 17.85 -16.22
N HIS A 13 4.94 17.43 -16.60
CA HIS A 13 5.53 16.18 -16.10
C HIS A 13 5.67 16.18 -14.58
N GLY A 14 6.23 17.25 -13.99
CA GLY A 14 6.38 17.34 -12.52
C GLY A 14 5.03 17.27 -11.78
N LEU A 15 4.01 17.99 -12.26
CA LEU A 15 2.66 17.91 -11.68
C LEU A 15 2.05 16.51 -11.82
N PHE A 16 2.33 15.81 -12.92
CA PHE A 16 1.93 14.43 -13.10
C PHE A 16 2.63 13.54 -12.07
N THR A 17 3.96 13.51 -12.02
CA THR A 17 4.72 12.64 -11.09
C THR A 17 4.33 12.82 -9.63
N ASP A 18 4.11 14.06 -9.21
CA ASP A 18 3.75 14.41 -7.83
C ASP A 18 2.29 14.04 -7.50
N GLY A 19 1.37 14.27 -8.46
CA GLY A 19 -0.07 14.08 -8.28
C GLY A 19 -0.56 12.64 -8.44
N ARG A 20 0.17 11.77 -9.15
CA ARG A 20 -0.26 10.39 -9.49
C ARG A 20 -0.69 9.58 -8.28
N ALA A 21 0.13 9.55 -7.23
CA ALA A 21 -0.16 8.76 -6.03
C ALA A 21 -1.49 9.17 -5.41
N HIS A 22 -1.76 10.47 -5.30
CA HIS A 22 -3.01 11.00 -4.74
C HIS A 22 -4.22 10.63 -5.61
N LEU A 23 -4.09 10.74 -6.94
CA LEU A 23 -5.15 10.33 -7.88
C LEU A 23 -5.46 8.84 -7.76
N ILE A 24 -4.43 7.99 -7.74
CA ILE A 24 -4.58 6.53 -7.59
C ILE A 24 -5.24 6.20 -6.26
N MET A 25 -4.79 6.79 -5.15
CA MET A 25 -5.39 6.58 -3.82
C MET A 25 -6.86 6.99 -3.77
N SER A 26 -7.23 8.09 -4.45
CA SER A 26 -8.64 8.49 -4.57
C SER A 26 -9.48 7.45 -5.31
N HIS A 27 -8.94 6.85 -6.38
CA HIS A 27 -9.61 5.82 -7.17
C HIS A 27 -9.71 4.49 -6.41
N LEU A 28 -8.65 4.10 -5.68
CA LEU A 28 -8.66 2.95 -4.78
C LEU A 28 -9.74 3.08 -3.71
N ARG A 29 -9.84 4.25 -3.08
CA ARG A 29 -10.89 4.55 -2.09
C ARG A 29 -12.29 4.45 -2.70
N GLY A 30 -12.45 4.90 -3.94
CA GLY A 30 -13.71 4.80 -4.68
C GLY A 30 -13.99 3.41 -5.26
N ARG A 31 -13.02 2.47 -5.18
CA ARG A 31 -13.05 1.16 -5.84
C ARG A 31 -13.38 1.30 -7.33
N LYS A 32 -12.71 2.26 -7.98
CA LYS A 32 -12.85 2.55 -9.41
C LYS A 32 -11.52 2.43 -10.11
N ARG A 33 -11.53 1.85 -11.31
CA ARG A 33 -10.37 1.73 -12.18
C ARG A 33 -9.80 3.11 -12.48
N CYS A 34 -8.50 3.24 -12.28
CA CYS A 34 -7.78 4.47 -12.56
C CYS A 34 -7.23 4.43 -13.98
N VAL A 35 -7.47 5.48 -14.77
CA VAL A 35 -6.88 5.62 -16.13
C VAL A 35 -5.35 5.54 -16.10
N LEU A 36 -4.73 5.90 -14.97
CA LEU A 36 -3.28 5.84 -14.77
C LEU A 36 -2.72 4.41 -14.69
N ALA A 37 -3.58 3.40 -14.58
CA ALA A 37 -3.20 1.99 -14.68
C ALA A 37 -2.95 1.57 -16.14
N GLU A 38 -3.49 2.29 -17.13
CA GLU A 38 -3.35 1.91 -18.54
C GLU A 38 -1.88 1.99 -19.02
N PRO A 39 -1.44 1.10 -19.94
CA PRO A 39 -0.05 1.05 -20.41
C PRO A 39 0.46 2.38 -20.97
N GLU A 40 -0.39 3.14 -21.65
CA GLU A 40 -0.03 4.44 -22.22
C GLU A 40 0.38 5.45 -21.14
N TRP A 41 -0.33 5.48 -20.01
CA TRP A 41 -0.04 6.37 -18.88
C TRP A 41 1.19 5.94 -18.08
N LYS A 42 1.59 4.68 -18.20
CA LYS A 42 2.81 4.13 -17.59
C LYS A 42 4.04 4.26 -18.49
N THR A 43 3.90 4.60 -19.75
CA THR A 43 5.02 4.61 -20.72
C THR A 43 5.23 5.98 -21.34
N ILE A 44 4.18 6.58 -21.90
CA ILE A 44 4.30 7.82 -22.69
C ILE A 44 4.85 8.99 -21.87
N PRO A 45 4.38 9.29 -20.64
CA PRO A 45 4.92 10.40 -19.85
C PRO A 45 6.41 10.28 -19.52
N TRP A 46 6.99 9.09 -19.67
CA TRP A 46 8.38 8.75 -19.32
C TRP A 46 9.30 8.68 -20.55
N LEU A 47 8.84 9.09 -21.73
CA LEU A 47 9.64 9.04 -22.96
C LEU A 47 10.90 9.93 -22.93
N GLN A 48 10.95 10.93 -22.04
CA GLN A 48 12.08 11.86 -21.91
C GLN A 48 12.67 11.93 -20.49
N GLN A 49 12.10 11.19 -19.54
CA GLN A 49 12.48 11.24 -18.12
C GLN A 49 12.49 9.81 -17.58
N GLU A 50 13.53 9.46 -16.83
CA GLU A 50 13.64 8.15 -16.22
C GLU A 50 12.69 8.04 -15.01
N LYS A 51 12.07 6.87 -14.87
CA LYS A 51 11.26 6.56 -13.69
C LYS A 51 12.15 6.38 -12.46
N SER A 52 11.72 6.98 -11.35
CA SER A 52 12.29 6.66 -10.03
C SER A 52 11.73 5.32 -9.52
N PRO A 53 12.38 4.70 -8.50
CA PRO A 53 11.81 3.55 -7.78
C PRO A 53 10.37 3.78 -7.31
N ARG A 54 10.04 5.00 -6.89
CA ARG A 54 8.68 5.40 -6.51
C ARG A 54 7.71 5.23 -7.66
N ASP A 55 8.09 5.68 -8.86
CA ASP A 55 7.19 5.67 -10.01
C ASP A 55 6.86 4.25 -10.45
N TYR A 56 7.84 3.34 -10.42
CA TYR A 56 7.60 1.92 -10.66
C TYR A 56 6.65 1.32 -9.62
N LEU A 57 6.82 1.63 -8.33
CA LEU A 57 5.92 1.12 -7.29
C LEU A 57 4.49 1.65 -7.46
N ILE A 58 4.35 2.94 -7.78
CA ILE A 58 3.05 3.58 -8.01
C ILE A 58 2.35 2.98 -9.24
N ASP A 59 3.09 2.57 -10.28
CA ASP A 59 2.53 1.86 -11.42
C ASP A 59 1.91 0.51 -11.03
N VAL A 60 2.56 -0.23 -10.14
CA VAL A 60 2.04 -1.50 -9.60
C VAL A 60 0.80 -1.24 -8.74
N ILE A 61 0.84 -0.24 -7.85
CA ILE A 61 -0.31 0.13 -7.00
C ILE A 61 -1.51 0.59 -7.85
N ALA A 62 -1.30 1.24 -9.00
CA ALA A 62 -2.38 1.67 -9.88
C ALA A 62 -3.26 0.50 -10.34
N GLU A 63 -2.69 -0.69 -10.54
CA GLU A 63 -3.42 -1.88 -10.99
C GLU A 63 -4.45 -2.37 -9.97
N LEU A 64 -4.21 -2.16 -8.66
CA LEU A 64 -5.16 -2.52 -7.61
C LEU A 64 -6.53 -1.86 -7.81
N SER A 65 -6.57 -0.68 -8.43
CA SER A 65 -7.82 0.04 -8.70
C SER A 65 -8.74 -0.72 -9.64
N GLY A 66 -8.18 -1.40 -10.65
CA GLY A 66 -8.93 -2.27 -11.56
C GLY A 66 -9.40 -3.54 -10.86
N ILE A 67 -8.51 -4.17 -10.08
CA ILE A 67 -8.82 -5.39 -9.32
C ILE A 67 -9.96 -5.17 -8.33
N PHE A 68 -9.98 -4.03 -7.62
CA PHE A 68 -11.04 -3.74 -6.67
C PHE A 68 -12.40 -3.53 -7.34
N GLU A 69 -12.43 -2.88 -8.50
CA GLU A 69 -13.66 -2.77 -9.28
C GLU A 69 -14.11 -4.14 -9.81
N ASP A 70 -13.18 -4.96 -10.30
CA ASP A 70 -13.47 -6.31 -10.81
C ASP A 70 -13.99 -7.24 -9.68
N LEU A 71 -13.47 -7.09 -8.45
CA LEU A 71 -14.00 -7.75 -7.25
C LEU A 71 -15.45 -7.36 -6.96
N ASP A 72 -15.82 -6.09 -7.15
CA ASP A 72 -17.20 -5.63 -6.94
C ASP A 72 -18.13 -6.20 -8.03
N VAL A 73 -17.67 -6.22 -9.28
CA VAL A 73 -18.39 -6.85 -10.40
C VAL A 73 -18.59 -8.34 -10.14
N MET A 74 -17.56 -9.06 -9.70
CA MET A 74 -17.65 -10.48 -9.34
C MET A 74 -18.64 -10.73 -8.21
N LYS A 75 -18.64 -9.89 -7.16
CA LYS A 75 -19.57 -10.01 -6.04
C LYS A 75 -21.02 -9.79 -6.47
N ALA A 76 -21.26 -8.89 -7.41
CA ALA A 76 -22.58 -8.58 -7.98
C ALA A 76 -23.03 -9.55 -9.10
N CYS A 77 -22.20 -10.50 -9.50
CA CYS A 77 -22.53 -11.46 -10.56
C CYS A 77 -23.37 -12.62 -10.00
N ASP A 78 -24.61 -12.74 -10.49
CA ASP A 78 -25.55 -13.81 -10.10
C ASP A 78 -25.32 -15.12 -10.86
N ASP A 79 -24.68 -15.08 -12.04
CA ASP A 79 -24.37 -16.27 -12.84
C ASP A 79 -23.16 -17.02 -12.25
N PRO A 80 -23.31 -18.28 -11.80
CA PRO A 80 -22.22 -19.03 -11.17
C PRO A 80 -21.00 -19.22 -12.08
N LEU A 81 -21.22 -19.49 -13.38
CA LEU A 81 -20.12 -19.69 -14.33
C LEU A 81 -19.37 -18.38 -14.62
N GLY A 82 -20.12 -17.29 -14.82
CA GLY A 82 -19.57 -15.94 -14.96
C GLY A 82 -18.77 -15.51 -13.73
N LYS A 83 -19.29 -15.79 -12.53
CA LYS A 83 -18.62 -15.48 -11.26
C LYS A 83 -17.31 -16.23 -11.10
N GLU A 84 -17.27 -17.52 -11.42
CA GLU A 84 -16.03 -18.31 -11.35
C GLU A 84 -15.00 -17.82 -12.39
N ARG A 85 -15.44 -17.47 -13.60
CA ARG A 85 -14.54 -16.87 -14.61
C ARG A 85 -13.94 -15.56 -14.12
N LEU A 86 -14.74 -14.68 -13.51
CA LEU A 86 -14.26 -13.40 -12.95
C LEU A 86 -13.29 -13.64 -11.79
N LYS A 87 -13.61 -14.58 -10.91
CA LYS A 87 -12.72 -15.00 -9.81
C LYS A 87 -11.36 -15.43 -10.34
N GLN A 88 -11.30 -16.27 -11.36
CA GLN A 88 -10.04 -16.71 -11.97
C GLN A 88 -9.26 -15.54 -12.58
N GLN A 89 -9.92 -14.61 -13.29
CA GLN A 89 -9.26 -13.43 -13.85
C GLN A 89 -8.64 -12.53 -12.78
N ILE A 90 -9.32 -12.38 -11.64
CA ILE A 90 -8.82 -11.61 -10.49
C ILE A 90 -7.63 -12.32 -9.85
N ILE A 91 -7.70 -13.64 -9.67
CA ILE A 91 -6.61 -14.48 -9.17
C ILE A 91 -5.36 -14.32 -10.05
N ASP A 92 -5.50 -14.42 -11.37
CA ASP A 92 -4.39 -14.28 -12.31
C ASP A 92 -3.76 -12.87 -12.21
N SER A 93 -4.58 -11.84 -12.06
CA SER A 93 -4.13 -10.45 -11.90
C SER A 93 -3.38 -10.23 -10.58
N LEU A 94 -3.85 -10.83 -9.49
CA LEU A 94 -3.18 -10.77 -8.18
C LEU A 94 -1.86 -11.53 -8.18
N LEU A 95 -1.78 -12.68 -8.88
CA LEU A 95 -0.53 -13.42 -9.06
C LEU A 95 0.50 -12.61 -9.85
N GLN A 96 0.08 -11.98 -10.96
CA GLN A 96 0.97 -11.10 -11.72
C GLN A 96 1.49 -9.95 -10.85
N MET A 97 0.62 -9.33 -10.05
CA MET A 97 1.02 -8.24 -9.18
C MET A 97 2.01 -8.67 -8.09
N GLN A 98 1.87 -9.89 -7.55
CA GLN A 98 2.87 -10.45 -6.62
C GLN A 98 4.25 -10.58 -7.29
N GLN A 99 4.29 -11.01 -8.55
CA GLN A 99 5.55 -11.09 -9.32
C GLN A 99 6.13 -9.71 -9.62
N ASP A 100 5.29 -8.74 -9.96
CA ASP A 100 5.70 -7.36 -10.20
C ASP A 100 6.27 -6.72 -8.93
N LEU A 101 5.64 -6.97 -7.77
CA LEU A 101 6.14 -6.55 -6.45
C LEU A 101 7.48 -7.22 -6.11
N ALA A 102 7.62 -8.53 -6.36
CA ALA A 102 8.87 -9.24 -6.12
C ALA A 102 10.00 -8.70 -7.01
N THR A 103 9.70 -8.42 -8.28
CA THR A 103 10.64 -7.79 -9.22
C THR A 103 11.03 -6.39 -8.75
N TRP A 104 10.05 -5.58 -8.35
CA TRP A 104 10.30 -4.25 -7.81
C TRP A 104 11.20 -4.30 -6.58
N GLN A 105 10.97 -5.24 -5.66
CA GLN A 105 11.79 -5.39 -4.46
C GLN A 105 13.25 -5.68 -4.80
N VAL A 106 13.51 -6.54 -5.79
CA VAL A 106 14.87 -6.91 -6.18
C VAL A 106 15.57 -5.79 -6.96
N VAL A 107 14.85 -5.10 -7.85
CA VAL A 107 15.46 -4.16 -8.81
C VAL A 107 15.49 -2.72 -8.30
N HIS A 108 14.49 -2.32 -7.50
CA HIS A 108 14.23 -0.91 -7.20
C HIS A 108 14.16 -0.58 -5.72
N ALA A 109 14.03 -1.56 -4.81
CA ALA A 109 13.93 -1.26 -3.39
C ALA A 109 15.16 -0.47 -2.91
N PRO A 110 14.97 0.62 -2.17
CA PRO A 110 16.08 1.32 -1.54
C PRO A 110 16.71 0.44 -0.46
N ASP A 111 17.99 0.68 -0.17
CA ASP A 111 18.62 0.17 1.03
C ASP A 111 18.00 0.88 2.25
N TYR A 112 17.07 0.20 2.91
CA TYR A 112 16.30 0.74 4.02
C TYR A 112 16.42 -0.17 5.24
N GLU A 113 17.06 0.36 6.28
CA GLU A 113 17.17 -0.30 7.57
C GLU A 113 15.95 0.00 8.44
N ILE A 114 15.31 -1.07 8.93
CA ILE A 114 14.15 -0.95 9.81
C ILE A 114 14.62 -0.53 11.20
N PRO A 115 14.13 0.60 11.75
CA PRO A 115 14.57 1.09 13.05
C PRO A 115 14.06 0.18 14.18
N ALA A 116 14.91 -0.11 15.16
CA ALA A 116 14.52 -0.83 16.39
C ALA A 116 13.89 0.08 17.46
N LYS A 117 14.13 1.40 17.36
CA LYS A 117 13.64 2.47 18.25
C LYS A 117 13.65 3.80 17.50
N VAL A 118 13.07 4.86 18.10
CA VAL A 118 13.16 6.22 17.56
C VAL A 118 14.64 6.62 17.37
N PRO A 119 15.07 6.93 16.13
CA PRO A 119 16.43 7.40 15.88
C PRO A 119 16.69 8.76 16.54
N GLU A 120 17.94 9.03 16.91
CA GLU A 120 18.36 10.36 17.40
C GLU A 120 18.36 11.41 16.28
N GLU A 121 18.70 10.97 15.07
CA GLU A 121 18.68 11.79 13.85
C GLU A 121 17.99 11.02 12.73
N VAL A 122 17.30 11.75 11.86
CA VAL A 122 16.60 11.20 10.69
C VAL A 122 17.06 11.93 9.43
N SER A 123 17.68 11.20 8.52
CA SER A 123 18.13 11.71 7.23
C SER A 123 17.01 11.71 6.18
N PRO A 124 17.09 12.56 5.14
CA PRO A 124 16.14 12.52 4.03
C PRO A 124 16.06 11.16 3.35
N GLN A 125 17.19 10.44 3.22
CA GLN A 125 17.23 9.11 2.62
C GLN A 125 16.44 8.08 3.45
N GLN A 126 16.54 8.15 4.78
CA GLN A 126 15.76 7.29 5.67
C GLN A 126 14.26 7.58 5.55
N VAL A 127 13.86 8.84 5.38
CA VAL A 127 12.45 9.20 5.16
C VAL A 127 11.92 8.65 3.83
N ILE A 128 12.70 8.78 2.76
CA ILE A 128 12.36 8.25 1.43
C ILE A 128 12.26 6.72 1.49
N GLY A 129 13.26 6.05 2.09
CA GLY A 129 13.27 4.61 2.26
C GLY A 129 12.08 4.11 3.08
N CYS A 130 11.81 4.75 4.21
CA CYS A 130 10.66 4.46 5.07
C CYS A 130 9.34 4.58 4.30
N HIS A 131 9.15 5.68 3.56
CA HIS A 131 7.93 5.88 2.78
C HIS A 131 7.75 4.81 1.68
N LEU A 132 8.79 4.56 0.88
CA LEU A 132 8.72 3.59 -0.21
C LEU A 132 8.48 2.18 0.30
N MET A 133 9.23 1.75 1.32
CA MET A 133 9.13 0.40 1.83
C MET A 133 7.81 0.16 2.57
N THR A 134 7.29 1.15 3.31
CA THR A 134 5.97 1.01 3.95
C THR A 134 4.83 0.94 2.94
N PHE A 135 4.91 1.67 1.82
CA PHE A 135 3.95 1.53 0.72
C PHE A 135 4.07 0.16 0.04
N PHE A 136 5.29 -0.32 -0.17
CA PHE A 136 5.55 -1.63 -0.74
C PHE A 136 4.94 -2.74 0.13
N TRP A 137 5.31 -2.82 1.41
CA TRP A 137 4.79 -3.83 2.32
C TRP A 137 3.27 -3.76 2.50
N ALA A 138 2.69 -2.55 2.54
CA ALA A 138 1.24 -2.40 2.62
C ALA A 138 0.55 -2.94 1.35
N THR A 139 1.14 -2.70 0.18
CA THR A 139 0.63 -3.23 -1.09
C THR A 139 0.74 -4.74 -1.15
N VAL A 140 1.85 -5.31 -0.67
CA VAL A 140 2.03 -6.76 -0.52
C VAL A 140 0.92 -7.36 0.34
N ILE A 141 0.66 -6.80 1.53
CA ILE A 141 -0.41 -7.27 2.42
C ILE A 141 -1.77 -7.26 1.70
N VAL A 142 -2.12 -6.14 1.06
CA VAL A 142 -3.39 -6.02 0.33
C VAL A 142 -3.52 -7.07 -0.77
N VAL A 143 -2.49 -7.23 -1.61
CA VAL A 143 -2.50 -8.17 -2.74
C VAL A 143 -2.61 -9.61 -2.26
N VAL A 144 -1.75 -10.01 -1.32
CA VAL A 144 -1.69 -11.39 -0.85
C VAL A 144 -2.92 -11.75 -0.03
N SER A 145 -3.43 -10.87 0.83
CA SER A 145 -4.69 -11.12 1.57
C SER A 145 -5.88 -11.30 0.62
N ASN A 146 -6.01 -10.46 -0.42
CA ASN A 146 -7.07 -10.63 -1.42
C ASN A 146 -6.89 -11.91 -2.23
N PHE A 147 -5.66 -12.32 -2.53
CA PHE A 147 -5.38 -13.59 -3.20
C PHE A 147 -5.80 -14.77 -2.31
N GLN A 148 -5.37 -14.80 -1.05
CA GLN A 148 -5.71 -15.85 -0.08
C GLN A 148 -7.23 -15.95 0.17
N ALA A 149 -7.94 -14.83 0.15
CA ALA A 149 -9.40 -14.82 0.31
C ALA A 149 -10.16 -15.43 -0.88
N LEU A 150 -9.57 -15.43 -2.08
CA LEU A 150 -10.17 -16.01 -3.28
C LEU A 150 -9.65 -17.41 -3.58
N TRP A 151 -8.43 -17.71 -3.18
CA TRP A 151 -7.76 -18.96 -3.48
C TRP A 151 -8.30 -20.10 -2.60
N GLU A 152 -8.87 -21.12 -3.24
CA GLU A 152 -9.28 -22.33 -2.54
C GLU A 152 -8.07 -23.24 -2.27
N PRO A 153 -7.94 -23.85 -1.08
CA PRO A 153 -6.71 -24.50 -0.62
C PRO A 153 -6.41 -25.88 -1.25
N ALA A 154 -6.69 -26.06 -2.54
CA ALA A 154 -6.40 -27.33 -3.24
C ALA A 154 -4.88 -27.61 -3.35
N GLN A 155 -4.04 -26.58 -3.25
CA GLN A 155 -2.58 -26.67 -3.15
C GLN A 155 -2.05 -25.65 -2.14
N GLU A 156 -1.17 -26.10 -1.24
CA GLU A 156 -0.32 -25.21 -0.45
C GLU A 156 0.62 -24.48 -1.43
N ILE A 157 0.47 -23.16 -1.52
CA ILE A 157 1.40 -22.29 -2.23
C ILE A 157 2.34 -21.70 -1.18
N ASP A 158 3.64 -21.95 -1.33
CA ASP A 158 4.66 -21.25 -0.54
C ASP A 158 4.54 -19.74 -0.80
N PRO A 159 4.19 -18.93 0.21
CA PRO A 159 3.96 -17.52 -0.01
C PRO A 159 5.29 -16.82 -0.34
N ILE A 160 5.29 -16.02 -1.41
CA ILE A 160 6.44 -15.19 -1.82
C ILE A 160 6.81 -14.21 -0.70
N PHE A 161 5.80 -13.73 0.03
CA PHE A 161 5.93 -12.75 1.09
C PHE A 161 5.34 -13.27 2.40
N ASP A 162 6.07 -13.10 3.49
CA ASP A 162 5.54 -13.26 4.84
C ASP A 162 4.83 -11.97 5.27
N LEU A 163 3.51 -12.07 5.46
CA LEU A 163 2.66 -10.93 5.80
C LEU A 163 2.84 -10.44 7.24
N ASP A 164 3.22 -11.31 8.17
CA ASP A 164 3.53 -10.91 9.55
C ASP A 164 4.82 -10.08 9.56
N ILE A 165 5.82 -10.49 8.78
CA ILE A 165 7.06 -9.71 8.60
C ILE A 165 6.76 -8.36 7.95
N CYS A 166 5.97 -8.33 6.87
CA CYS A 166 5.58 -7.08 6.22
C CYS A 166 4.88 -6.13 7.20
N CYS A 167 3.92 -6.65 7.97
CA CYS A 167 3.19 -5.88 8.98
C CYS A 167 4.15 -5.34 10.06
N GLY A 168 5.01 -6.20 10.59
CA GLY A 168 5.99 -5.82 11.61
C GLY A 168 7.01 -4.78 11.14
N ASN A 169 7.40 -4.83 9.87
CA ASN A 169 8.30 -3.84 9.27
C ASN A 169 7.64 -2.47 9.13
N ILE A 170 6.36 -2.42 8.75
CA ILE A 170 5.61 -1.16 8.68
C ILE A 170 5.51 -0.53 10.08
N ILE A 171 5.14 -1.32 11.09
CA ILE A 171 4.95 -0.84 12.46
C ILE A 171 6.26 -0.30 13.03
N ARG A 172 7.36 -1.04 12.89
CA ARG A 172 8.68 -0.57 13.36
C ARG A 172 9.12 0.69 12.64
N SER A 173 8.79 0.84 11.36
CA SER A 173 9.07 2.06 10.59
C SER A 173 8.38 3.30 11.15
N PHE A 174 7.38 3.17 12.04
CA PHE A 174 6.77 4.32 12.70
C PHE A 174 7.70 5.03 13.66
N TYR A 175 8.76 4.39 14.14
CA TYR A 175 9.79 5.07 14.91
C TYR A 175 10.42 6.25 14.14
N ILE A 176 10.54 6.15 12.81
CA ILE A 176 10.93 7.29 11.97
C ILE A 176 9.77 8.27 11.83
N MET A 177 8.54 7.79 11.62
CA MET A 177 7.37 8.64 11.38
C MET A 177 6.95 9.49 12.59
N ILE A 178 7.27 9.06 13.82
CA ILE A 178 7.01 9.83 15.05
C ILE A 178 8.11 10.84 15.35
N HIS A 179 9.29 10.72 14.73
CA HIS A 179 10.40 11.65 14.94
C HIS A 179 9.99 13.12 14.69
N PRO A 180 10.47 14.10 15.50
CA PRO A 180 10.09 15.51 15.35
C PRO A 180 10.38 16.10 13.96
N ALA A 181 11.49 15.68 13.33
CA ALA A 181 11.89 16.16 12.00
C ALA A 181 10.87 15.85 10.89
N MET A 182 9.96 14.90 11.10
CA MET A 182 8.91 14.57 10.11
C MET A 182 7.88 15.67 9.93
N GLY A 183 7.74 16.59 10.88
CA GLY A 183 6.82 17.74 10.78
C GLY A 183 5.42 17.34 10.32
N ILE A 184 4.90 18.04 9.30
CA ILE A 184 3.58 17.76 8.69
C ILE A 184 3.59 16.57 7.72
N PHE A 185 4.77 16.15 7.23
CA PHE A 185 4.87 15.07 6.25
C PHE A 185 4.33 13.75 6.79
N ARG A 186 4.41 13.51 8.11
CA ARG A 186 3.92 12.28 8.75
C ARG A 186 2.49 11.93 8.33
N THR A 187 1.57 12.90 8.26
CA THR A 187 0.15 12.63 7.94
C THR A 187 -0.03 12.04 6.55
N HIS A 188 0.72 12.51 5.55
CA HIS A 188 0.59 12.02 4.18
C HIS A 188 1.25 10.67 3.97
N LEU A 189 2.33 10.39 4.71
CA LEU A 189 3.13 9.18 4.53
C LEU A 189 2.54 7.98 5.29
N THR A 190 1.79 8.21 6.39
CA THR A 190 1.33 7.14 7.29
C THR A 190 -0.03 6.55 6.94
N ILE A 191 -0.94 7.31 6.30
CA ILE A 191 -2.36 6.96 6.23
C ILE A 191 -2.62 5.59 5.56
N TYR A 192 -2.07 5.38 4.36
CA TYR A 192 -2.31 4.14 3.63
C TYR A 192 -1.68 2.92 4.35
N PRO A 193 -0.37 2.92 4.68
CA PRO A 193 0.22 1.80 5.42
C PRO A 193 -0.42 1.52 6.78
N MET A 194 -0.84 2.55 7.52
CA MET A 194 -1.55 2.36 8.79
C MET A 194 -2.90 1.68 8.63
N THR A 195 -3.68 2.10 7.63
CA THR A 195 -4.99 1.51 7.39
C THR A 195 -4.85 0.01 7.12
N VAL A 196 -3.91 -0.35 6.25
CA VAL A 196 -3.62 -1.75 5.90
C VAL A 196 -3.15 -2.55 7.12
N VAL A 197 -2.21 -2.03 7.91
CA VAL A 197 -1.70 -2.72 9.10
C VAL A 197 -2.80 -2.96 10.14
N ILE A 198 -3.65 -1.96 10.38
CA ILE A 198 -4.74 -2.07 11.36
C ILE A 198 -5.75 -3.14 10.92
N ASP A 199 -6.11 -3.15 9.64
CA ASP A 199 -7.03 -4.13 9.08
C ASP A 199 -6.42 -5.54 9.13
N TYR A 200 -5.15 -5.67 8.77
CA TYR A 200 -4.44 -6.95 8.83
C TYR A 200 -4.32 -7.50 10.26
N ILE A 201 -3.88 -6.67 11.21
CA ILE A 201 -3.81 -7.03 12.64
C ILE A 201 -5.18 -7.49 13.15
N ARG A 202 -6.27 -6.85 12.72
CA ARG A 202 -7.61 -7.28 13.10
C ARG A 202 -7.94 -8.65 12.54
N GLU A 203 -7.66 -8.86 11.26
CA GLU A 203 -7.96 -10.10 10.54
C GLU A 203 -7.25 -11.32 11.12
N VAL A 204 -5.96 -11.20 11.46
CA VAL A 204 -5.17 -12.32 12.01
C VAL A 204 -5.50 -12.69 13.46
N GLY A 205 -6.32 -11.88 14.14
CA GLY A 205 -6.80 -12.13 15.49
C GLY A 205 -5.79 -11.82 16.61
N PRO A 206 -6.26 -11.71 17.87
CA PRO A 206 -5.53 -11.08 18.98
C PRO A 206 -4.28 -11.85 19.43
N GLN A 207 -4.15 -13.14 19.10
CA GLN A 207 -3.03 -13.97 19.55
C GLN A 207 -1.79 -13.90 18.63
N ARG A 208 -1.90 -13.27 17.46
CA ARG A 208 -0.76 -13.02 16.54
C ARG A 208 -0.26 -11.58 16.65
N LEU A 209 1.01 -11.36 16.30
CA LEU A 209 1.65 -10.05 16.25
C LEU A 209 1.63 -9.29 17.60
N LEU A 210 1.86 -10.00 18.71
CA LEU A 210 1.73 -9.44 20.06
C LEU A 210 2.69 -8.26 20.31
N GLU A 211 3.96 -8.39 19.91
CA GLU A 211 4.95 -7.31 20.09
C GLU A 211 4.63 -6.12 19.19
N GLU A 212 4.26 -6.38 17.93
CA GLU A 212 3.83 -5.38 16.97
C GLU A 212 2.60 -4.59 17.45
N ARG A 213 1.60 -5.26 18.06
CA ARG A 213 0.45 -4.59 18.68
C ARG A 213 0.88 -3.66 19.79
N ARG A 214 1.81 -4.10 20.66
CA ARG A 214 2.36 -3.26 21.74
C ARG A 214 3.06 -2.02 21.19
N ILE A 215 3.96 -2.20 20.22
CA ILE A 215 4.67 -1.08 19.58
C ILE A 215 3.68 -0.10 18.94
N LEU A 216 2.67 -0.62 18.23
CA LEU A 216 1.65 0.20 17.59
C LEU A 216 0.83 0.99 18.63
N ALA A 217 0.43 0.35 19.73
CA ALA A 217 -0.28 1.01 20.83
C ALA A 217 0.57 2.14 21.46
N ASP A 218 1.85 1.86 21.73
CA ASP A 218 2.79 2.83 22.28
C ASP A 218 2.99 4.03 21.32
N CYS A 219 3.19 3.75 20.03
CA CYS A 219 3.34 4.79 19.01
C CYS A 219 2.07 5.64 18.88
N LEU A 220 0.88 5.04 18.91
CA LEU A 220 -0.39 5.76 18.82
C LEU A 220 -0.69 6.63 20.05
N CYS A 221 -0.04 6.35 21.19
CA CYS A 221 -0.09 7.22 22.36
C CYS A 221 0.75 8.49 22.20
N ASP A 222 1.72 8.50 21.27
CA ASP A 222 2.58 9.66 21.02
C ASP A 222 1.76 10.87 20.52
N PRO A 223 1.94 12.07 21.11
CA PRO A 223 1.25 13.29 20.69
C PRO A 223 1.45 13.63 19.21
N ALA A 224 2.59 13.27 18.62
CA ALA A 224 2.89 13.53 17.22
C ALA A 224 1.96 12.77 16.26
N LEU A 225 1.31 11.69 16.71
CA LEU A 225 0.33 10.94 15.93
C LEU A 225 -1.12 11.25 16.30
N ALA A 226 -1.41 12.29 17.08
CA ALA A 226 -2.77 12.61 17.53
C ALA A 226 -3.77 12.75 16.38
N HIS A 227 -3.40 13.44 15.28
CA HIS A 227 -4.25 13.57 14.10
C HIS A 227 -4.46 12.25 13.36
N VAL A 228 -3.42 11.41 13.33
CA VAL A 228 -3.50 10.11 12.67
C VAL A 228 -4.40 9.17 13.48
N ARG A 229 -4.29 9.21 14.82
CA ARG A 229 -5.22 8.53 15.73
C ARG A 229 -6.66 9.03 15.56
N GLN A 230 -6.88 10.34 15.45
CA GLN A 230 -8.21 10.90 15.16
C GLN A 230 -8.76 10.40 13.82
N PHE A 231 -7.92 10.38 12.78
CA PHE A 231 -8.30 9.87 11.47
C PHE A 231 -8.66 8.38 11.52
N ILE A 232 -7.83 7.55 12.17
CA ILE A 232 -8.10 6.12 12.37
C ILE A 232 -9.42 5.92 13.13
N ASN A 233 -9.70 6.72 14.15
CA ASN A 233 -10.96 6.65 14.89
C ASN A 233 -12.15 7.11 14.03
N SER A 234 -11.97 8.11 13.15
CA SER A 234 -13.03 8.59 12.25
C SER A 234 -13.36 7.63 11.11
N LEU A 235 -12.44 6.73 10.74
CA LEU A 235 -12.71 5.63 9.80
C LEU A 235 -13.59 4.53 10.44
N LYS A 236 -13.84 4.59 11.75
CA LYS A 236 -14.44 3.54 12.56
C LYS A 236 -15.70 4.06 13.27
N ASP A 237 -16.82 4.08 12.57
CA ASP A 237 -18.12 4.39 13.18
C ASP A 237 -18.60 3.35 14.23
N ASP A 238 -17.83 2.29 14.60
CA ASP A 238 -18.37 1.28 15.54
C ASP A 238 -17.43 0.55 16.54
N ILE A 239 -16.08 0.69 16.59
CA ILE A 239 -15.28 -0.17 17.51
C ILE A 239 -14.01 0.51 18.11
N PRO A 240 -13.83 0.52 19.46
CA PRO A 240 -12.64 1.03 20.16
C PRO A 240 -11.32 0.31 19.80
N LEU A 241 -10.18 0.96 20.09
CA LEU A 241 -8.82 0.40 19.93
C LEU A 241 -8.47 -0.75 20.91
N GLU A 242 -9.47 -1.36 21.55
CA GLU A 242 -9.32 -2.42 22.55
C GLU A 242 -8.66 -3.69 21.99
N PHE A 243 -8.65 -3.89 20.67
CA PHE A 243 -7.95 -5.00 20.01
C PHE A 243 -6.42 -4.87 19.99
N LEU A 244 -5.87 -3.71 20.38
CA LEU A 244 -4.43 -3.52 20.53
C LEU A 244 -3.89 -4.00 21.89
N ASN A 245 -4.79 -4.38 22.82
CA ASN A 245 -4.45 -4.92 24.14
C ASN A 245 -4.46 -6.46 24.15
#